data_AF-A0A0S7ZV92-F1
#
_entry.id   AF-A0A0S7ZV92-F1
#
_cell.length_a   1.000
_cell.length_b   1.000
_cell.length_c   1.000
_cell.angle_alpha   90.00
_cell.angle_beta   90.00
_cell.angle_gamma   90.00
#
_symmetry.space_group_name_H-M   'P 1'
#
loop_
_entity.id
_entity.type
_entity.pdbx_description
1 polymer ?
#
loop_
_entity_poly.entity_id
_entity_poly.type
_entity_poly.pdbx_seq_one_letter_code
_entity_poly.pdbx_strand_id
1 'polypeptide(L)'
;MLLKRDSTPRQKSSPDPTSGRLPVDLEQRSSRRLGIAALIYAIVYLLAYGLARLTQDFAQEWGYTGIYPSDVTAALFIALSLGLFLLARNSKLDCRRILDLGLIYEVVGALGIDIGIVFWREWPAGTEAAPLSWSCVWIVVFPLLVPSTPGKTLIAALAAASVRPLLYFIAVNSHLEPLPVGTVLALTIPGYICAGIAVVGARVVYGLGRDIRRAQRMGSYRLIELLGVGGMGEVWRAEHRMLARPAAIKLIRSDGGAGGSGRAPDSHIRRFEREVQATALLRSPHTVQVYDYGLSENRTFYYVMELLDGISLEEL
;
A
#
# COMPACT_ATOMS: atom_id res chain seq x y z
N MET A 1 -50.36 10.80 -32.94
CA MET A 1 -50.72 10.97 -31.51
C MET A 1 -49.58 10.36 -30.71
N LEU A 2 -48.63 11.19 -30.28
CA LEU A 2 -47.37 10.79 -29.64
C LEU A 2 -47.57 10.75 -28.12
N LEU A 3 -47.47 9.57 -27.51
CA LEU A 3 -47.48 9.41 -26.06
C LEU A 3 -46.08 9.66 -25.50
N LYS A 4 -46.02 10.71 -24.69
CA LYS A 4 -44.89 11.19 -23.88
C LYS A 4 -44.54 10.12 -22.84
N ARG A 5 -43.29 9.65 -22.85
CA ARG A 5 -42.77 8.69 -21.85
C ARG A 5 -42.13 9.49 -20.72
N ASP A 6 -42.60 9.25 -19.50
CA ASP A 6 -42.17 9.93 -18.29
C ASP A 6 -40.69 9.71 -17.96
N SER A 7 -40.15 10.75 -17.33
CA SER A 7 -38.76 10.93 -16.92
C SER A 7 -38.26 9.87 -15.94
N THR A 8 -37.26 9.11 -16.37
CA THR A 8 -36.36 8.33 -15.50
C THR A 8 -35.51 9.29 -14.65
N PRO A 9 -35.31 9.05 -13.34
CA PRO A 9 -34.45 9.89 -12.52
C PRO A 9 -32.99 9.80 -13.03
N ARG A 10 -32.33 10.97 -13.16
CA ARG A 10 -30.91 11.10 -13.51
C ARG A 10 -30.05 10.24 -12.59
N GLN A 11 -29.55 9.12 -13.11
CA GLN A 11 -28.47 8.36 -12.52
C GLN A 11 -27.23 9.27 -12.45
N LYS A 12 -26.62 9.39 -11.27
CA LYS A 12 -25.38 10.14 -11.04
C LYS A 12 -24.35 9.72 -12.10
N SER A 13 -23.86 10.70 -12.85
CA SER A 13 -22.83 10.55 -13.87
C SER A 13 -21.64 9.74 -13.35
N SER A 14 -21.39 8.60 -13.96
CA SER A 14 -20.16 7.83 -13.83
C SER A 14 -18.96 8.67 -14.30
N PRO A 15 -17.81 8.60 -13.61
CA PRO A 15 -16.64 9.41 -13.96
C PRO A 15 -16.03 8.96 -15.30
N ASP A 16 -15.60 9.94 -16.07
CA ASP A 16 -14.99 9.83 -17.40
C ASP A 16 -13.75 8.88 -17.40
N PRO A 17 -13.79 7.78 -18.19
CA PRO A 17 -12.72 6.77 -18.24
C PRO A 17 -11.44 7.26 -18.96
N THR A 18 -11.43 8.47 -19.53
CA THR A 18 -10.25 9.02 -20.22
C THR A 18 -9.28 9.80 -19.32
N SER A 19 -9.67 10.10 -18.07
CA SER A 19 -8.72 10.64 -17.10
C SER A 19 -7.92 9.50 -16.48
N GLY A 20 -6.59 9.51 -16.62
CA GLY A 20 -5.67 8.56 -15.96
C GLY A 20 -5.67 8.66 -14.42
N ARG A 21 -6.75 9.16 -13.81
CA ARG A 21 -6.98 9.21 -12.37
C ARG A 21 -7.35 7.80 -11.91
N LEU A 22 -6.58 7.31 -10.94
CA LEU A 22 -6.96 6.07 -10.25
C LEU A 22 -8.35 6.25 -9.61
N PRO A 23 -9.14 5.17 -9.44
CA PRO A 23 -10.38 5.21 -8.68
C PRO A 23 -10.18 5.96 -7.35
N VAL A 24 -11.05 6.91 -7.04
CA VAL A 24 -10.96 7.81 -5.87
C VAL A 24 -10.73 7.04 -4.56
N ASP A 25 -11.27 5.82 -4.46
CA ASP A 25 -11.10 4.91 -3.31
C ASP A 25 -9.64 4.46 -3.07
N LEU A 26 -8.84 4.36 -4.14
CA LEU A 26 -7.42 3.99 -4.04
C LEU A 26 -6.56 5.18 -3.60
N GLU A 27 -6.91 6.39 -4.04
CA GLU A 27 -6.18 7.60 -3.68
C GLU A 27 -6.37 7.93 -2.19
N GLN A 28 -7.60 7.80 -1.69
CA GLN A 28 -7.89 7.98 -0.26
C GLN A 28 -7.16 6.97 0.64
N ARG A 29 -7.03 5.70 0.20
CA ARG A 29 -6.30 4.67 0.94
C ARG A 29 -4.80 4.96 1.05
N SER A 30 -4.17 5.44 -0.02
CA SER A 30 -2.76 5.81 -0.02
C SER A 30 -2.48 7.02 0.89
N SER A 31 -3.33 8.05 0.83
CA SER A 31 -3.22 9.22 1.71
C SER A 31 -3.33 8.83 3.18
N ARG A 32 -4.32 8.01 3.52
CA ARG A 32 -4.54 7.54 4.89
C ARG A 32 -3.34 6.74 5.42
N ARG A 33 -2.72 5.91 4.60
CA ARG A 33 -1.52 5.12 4.98
C ARG A 33 -0.32 6.00 5.32
N LEU A 34 -0.04 7.02 4.50
CA LEU A 34 1.02 7.99 4.80
C LEU A 34 0.74 8.75 6.09
N GLY A 35 -0.52 9.17 6.30
CA GLY A 35 -0.94 9.81 7.54
C GLY A 35 -0.73 8.90 8.76
N ILE A 36 -1.12 7.62 8.68
CA ILE A 36 -0.90 6.65 9.76
C ILE A 36 0.61 6.47 10.03
N ALA A 37 1.43 6.36 8.99
CA ALA A 37 2.88 6.22 9.15
C ALA A 37 3.49 7.43 9.87
N ALA A 38 3.06 8.65 9.51
CA ALA A 38 3.48 9.86 10.21
C ALA A 38 3.00 9.85 11.67
N LEU A 39 1.73 9.57 11.93
CA LEU A 39 1.22 9.52 13.31
C LEU A 39 1.97 8.50 14.18
N ILE A 40 2.25 7.31 13.65
CA ILE A 40 3.06 6.28 14.35
C ILE A 40 4.46 6.84 14.65
N TYR A 41 5.11 7.47 13.67
CA TYR A 41 6.41 8.09 13.88
C TYR A 41 6.37 9.12 15.00
N ALA A 42 5.41 10.05 14.98
CA ALA A 42 5.27 11.08 16.03
C ALA A 42 5.08 10.48 17.43
N ILE A 43 4.22 9.46 17.56
CA ILE A 43 3.94 8.80 18.84
C ILE A 43 5.18 8.05 19.35
N VAL A 44 5.80 7.23 18.49
CA VAL A 44 6.98 6.44 18.87
C VAL A 44 8.13 7.37 19.24
N TYR A 45 8.34 8.44 18.46
CA TYR A 45 9.38 9.43 18.74
C TYR A 45 9.12 10.15 20.07
N LEU A 46 7.88 10.60 20.33
CA LEU A 46 7.50 11.23 21.58
C LEU A 46 7.70 10.30 22.79
N LEU A 47 7.29 9.04 22.68
CA LEU A 47 7.44 8.05 23.75
C LEU A 47 8.91 7.72 24.01
N ALA A 48 9.69 7.46 22.95
CA ALA A 48 11.10 7.13 23.08
C ALA A 48 11.90 8.31 23.66
N TYR A 49 11.64 9.53 23.17
CA TYR A 49 12.29 10.74 23.67
C TYR A 49 11.86 11.09 25.09
N GLY A 50 10.55 11.02 25.39
CA GLY A 50 10.00 11.28 26.71
C GLY A 50 10.52 10.30 27.76
N LEU A 51 10.61 9.01 27.42
CA LEU A 51 11.20 8.00 28.31
C LEU A 51 12.70 8.26 28.54
N ALA A 52 13.46 8.56 27.48
CA ALA A 52 14.87 8.90 27.61
C ALA A 52 15.06 10.11 28.54
N ARG A 53 14.22 11.14 28.41
CA ARG A 53 14.25 12.32 29.27
C ARG A 53 13.94 12.00 30.74
N LEU A 54 12.89 11.21 31.00
CA LEU A 54 12.53 10.76 32.34
C LEU A 54 13.67 9.97 33.02
N THR A 55 14.39 9.13 32.27
CA THR A 55 15.52 8.37 32.80
C THR A 55 16.76 9.22 33.05
N GLN A 56 16.99 10.26 32.23
CA GLN A 56 18.10 11.19 32.42
C GLN A 56 17.87 12.13 33.61
N ASP A 57 16.64 12.63 33.78
CA ASP A 57 16.24 13.44 34.94
C ASP A 57 16.32 12.62 36.24
N PHE A 58 16.03 11.31 36.19
CA PHE A 58 16.23 10.41 37.33
C PHE A 58 17.72 10.12 37.63
N ALA A 59 18.60 10.27 36.63
CA ALA A 59 20.03 9.97 36.73
C ALA A 59 20.91 11.20 37.05
N GLN A 60 20.41 12.44 36.94
CA GLN A 60 21.19 13.65 37.22
C GLN A 60 20.88 14.25 38.61
N GLU A 61 21.79 14.00 39.56
CA GLU A 61 22.04 14.82 40.76
C GLU A 61 22.63 16.23 40.44
N TRP A 62 22.76 16.61 39.16
CA TRP A 62 23.48 17.80 38.71
C TRP A 62 22.62 18.74 37.82
N GLY A 63 21.71 19.47 38.45
CA GLY A 63 21.55 20.92 38.25
C GLY A 63 21.41 21.52 36.84
N TYR A 64 20.64 20.94 35.91
CA TYR A 64 20.24 21.65 34.69
C TYR A 64 18.78 21.39 34.28
N THR A 65 17.89 22.35 34.55
CA THR A 65 16.43 22.26 34.33
C THR A 65 15.98 23.10 33.12
N GLY A 66 16.70 23.01 31.99
CA GLY A 66 16.50 23.85 30.80
C GLY A 66 16.07 23.09 29.53
N ILE A 67 15.81 23.84 28.46
CA ILE A 67 15.55 23.31 27.11
C ILE A 67 16.90 22.99 26.44
N TYR A 68 17.08 21.74 26.05
CA TYR A 68 18.25 21.26 25.32
C TYR A 68 18.00 21.38 23.81
N PRO A 69 19.05 21.54 22.99
CA PRO A 69 18.90 21.50 21.53
C PRO A 69 18.23 20.20 21.03
N SER A 70 18.43 19.08 21.73
CA SER A 70 17.73 17.82 21.46
C SER A 70 16.21 17.95 21.62
N ASP A 71 15.71 18.71 22.59
CA ASP A 71 14.29 18.95 22.82
C ASP A 71 13.67 19.70 21.64
N VAL A 72 14.39 20.70 21.12
CA VAL A 72 13.97 21.48 19.94
C VAL A 72 13.93 20.60 18.70
N THR A 73 14.94 19.75 18.50
CA THR A 73 14.93 18.82 17.37
C THR A 73 13.79 17.81 17.47
N ALA A 74 13.54 17.24 18.65
CA ALA A 74 12.45 16.32 18.87
C ALA A 74 11.09 16.98 18.57
N ALA A 75 10.86 18.17 19.11
CA ALA A 75 9.63 18.94 18.87
C ALA A 75 9.43 19.24 17.37
N LEU A 76 10.50 19.60 16.65
CA LEU A 76 10.44 19.87 15.21
C LEU A 76 10.00 18.65 14.40
N PHE A 77 10.59 17.47 14.65
CA PHE A 77 10.23 16.25 13.90
C PHE A 77 8.84 15.73 14.25
N ILE A 78 8.41 15.87 15.52
CA ILE A 78 7.03 15.59 15.92
C ILE A 78 6.06 16.54 15.22
N ALA A 79 6.35 17.85 15.20
CA ALA A 79 5.52 18.84 14.52
C ALA A 79 5.44 18.62 13.01
N LEU A 80 6.58 18.31 12.36
CA LEU A 80 6.63 17.96 10.94
C LEU A 80 5.76 16.73 10.64
N SER A 81 5.86 15.72 11.48
CA SER A 81 5.11 14.47 11.35
C SER A 81 3.60 14.68 11.54
N LEU A 82 3.19 15.46 12.55
CA LEU A 82 1.80 15.85 12.75
C LEU A 82 1.29 16.73 11.59
N GLY A 83 2.12 17.63 11.07
CA GLY A 83 1.81 18.43 9.89
C GLY A 83 1.55 17.56 8.66
N LEU A 84 2.39 16.55 8.43
CA LEU A 84 2.20 15.58 7.36
C LEU A 84 0.94 14.72 7.56
N PHE A 85 0.62 14.34 8.80
CA PHE A 85 -0.63 13.65 9.11
C PHE A 85 -1.87 14.51 8.79
N LEU A 86 -1.86 15.79 9.19
CA LEU A 86 -2.95 16.72 8.89
C LEU A 86 -3.07 16.99 7.39
N LEU A 87 -1.93 17.14 6.71
CA LEU A 87 -1.89 17.28 5.25
C LEU A 87 -2.51 16.03 4.59
N ALA A 88 -2.05 14.84 4.96
CA ALA A 88 -2.53 13.58 4.39
C ALA A 88 -4.01 13.30 4.71
N ARG A 89 -4.55 13.83 5.81
CA ARG A 89 -5.97 13.73 6.16
C ARG A 89 -6.84 14.65 5.29
N ASN A 90 -6.35 15.85 4.98
CA ASN A 90 -7.14 16.90 4.34
C ASN A 90 -6.81 17.11 2.85
N SER A 91 -5.76 16.46 2.34
CA SER A 91 -5.29 16.66 0.98
C SER A 91 -6.13 15.93 -0.06
N LYS A 92 -6.50 16.65 -1.13
CA LYS A 92 -7.00 16.07 -2.39
C LYS A 92 -5.85 15.80 -3.38
N LEU A 93 -4.66 15.45 -2.88
CA LEU A 93 -3.48 15.25 -3.70
C LEU A 93 -3.61 13.96 -4.52
N ASP A 94 -3.10 13.99 -5.75
CA ASP A 94 -3.02 12.80 -6.61
C ASP A 94 -2.22 11.69 -5.91
N CYS A 95 -2.64 10.43 -6.06
CA CYS A 95 -2.00 9.28 -5.41
C CYS A 95 -0.48 9.20 -5.64
N ARG A 96 -0.03 9.56 -6.86
CA ARG A 96 1.41 9.57 -7.21
C ARG A 96 2.20 10.57 -6.36
N ARG A 97 1.67 11.77 -6.14
CA ARG A 97 2.34 12.81 -5.35
C ARG A 97 2.42 12.41 -3.87
N ILE A 98 1.39 11.75 -3.34
CA ILE A 98 1.38 11.23 -1.97
C ILE A 98 2.47 10.17 -1.78
N LEU A 99 2.62 9.24 -2.73
CA LEU A 99 3.67 8.22 -2.66
C LEU A 99 5.08 8.84 -2.76
N ASP A 100 5.26 9.83 -3.66
CA ASP A 100 6.54 10.53 -3.78
C ASP A 100 6.86 11.34 -2.50
N LEU A 101 5.87 11.99 -1.88
CA LEU A 101 5.99 12.63 -0.56
C LEU A 101 6.34 11.63 0.54
N GLY A 102 5.76 10.42 0.50
CA GLY A 102 6.09 9.36 1.43
C GLY A 102 7.56 8.95 1.36
N LEU A 103 8.11 8.78 0.16
CA LEU A 103 9.52 8.43 -0.03
C LEU A 103 10.46 9.53 0.46
N ILE A 104 10.10 10.81 0.28
CA ILE A 104 10.85 11.92 0.86
C ILE A 104 10.78 11.86 2.40
N TYR A 105 9.58 11.61 2.93
CA TYR A 105 9.37 11.50 4.38
C TYR A 105 10.13 10.32 5.01
N GLU A 106 10.35 9.22 4.29
CA GLU A 106 11.20 8.12 4.72
C GLU A 106 12.60 8.61 5.10
N VAL A 107 13.22 9.39 4.20
CA VAL A 107 14.57 9.95 4.38
C VAL A 107 14.58 10.99 5.49
N VAL A 108 13.58 11.86 5.56
CA VAL A 108 13.45 12.86 6.62
C VAL A 108 13.24 12.21 8.00
N GLY A 109 12.49 11.11 8.05
CA GLY A 109 12.31 10.32 9.27
C GLY A 109 13.63 9.71 9.76
N ALA A 110 14.46 9.19 8.85
CA ALA A 110 15.81 8.72 9.18
C ALA A 110 16.71 9.86 9.69
N LEU A 111 16.63 11.05 9.08
CA LEU A 111 17.32 12.26 9.54
C LEU A 111 16.95 12.63 10.98
N GLY A 112 15.67 12.62 11.32
CA GLY A 112 15.22 12.94 12.68
C GLY A 112 15.67 11.94 13.74
N ILE A 113 15.87 10.69 13.36
CA ILE A 113 16.40 9.65 14.25
C ILE A 113 17.91 9.82 14.42
N ASP A 114 18.65 9.92 13.32
CA ASP A 114 20.11 9.85 13.35
C ASP A 114 20.77 11.18 13.78
N ILE A 115 20.09 12.34 13.62
CA ILE A 115 20.59 13.63 14.14
C ILE A 115 20.75 13.61 15.67
N GLY A 116 19.80 12.95 16.37
CA GLY A 116 19.85 12.75 17.81
C GLY A 116 21.03 11.91 18.25
N ILE A 117 21.32 10.86 17.49
CA ILE A 117 22.39 9.91 17.81
C ILE A 117 23.78 10.53 17.55
N VAL A 118 23.93 11.30 16.48
CA VAL A 118 25.25 11.83 16.09
C VAL A 118 25.63 13.07 16.90
N PHE A 119 24.71 14.03 17.09
CA PHE A 119 25.05 15.33 17.69
C PHE A 119 24.69 15.46 19.17
N TRP A 120 23.66 14.75 19.64
CA TRP A 120 23.13 14.97 21.00
C TRP A 120 23.43 13.84 21.97
N ARG A 121 23.94 12.71 21.50
CA ARG A 121 24.43 11.64 22.35
C ARG A 121 25.86 11.99 22.76
N GLU A 122 26.10 12.17 24.05
CA GLU A 122 27.47 12.13 24.58
C GLU A 122 28.03 10.73 24.27
N TRP A 123 29.19 10.67 23.61
CA TRP A 123 29.91 9.43 23.35
C TRP A 123 30.89 9.24 24.50
N PRO A 124 30.52 8.61 25.63
CA PRO A 124 31.48 8.34 26.67
C PRO A 124 32.60 7.46 26.09
N ALA A 125 33.84 7.85 26.38
CA ALA A 125 35.02 7.10 25.96
C ALA A 125 34.89 5.63 26.42
N GLY A 126 34.72 4.71 25.47
CA GLY A 126 34.63 3.27 25.75
C GLY A 126 33.25 2.62 25.59
N THR A 127 32.16 3.34 25.30
CA THR A 127 30.92 2.67 24.90
C THR A 127 30.98 2.22 23.44
N GLU A 128 30.88 0.91 23.21
CA GLU A 128 30.61 0.36 21.89
C GLU A 128 29.28 0.93 21.40
N ALA A 129 29.34 1.81 20.40
CA ALA A 129 28.14 2.37 19.81
C ALA A 129 27.27 1.23 19.25
N ALA A 130 26.01 1.17 19.67
CA ALA A 130 25.07 0.14 19.23
C ALA A 130 25.05 0.10 17.68
N PRO A 131 25.42 -1.02 17.05
CA PRO A 131 25.54 -1.08 15.58
C PRO A 131 24.21 -0.76 14.87
N LEU A 132 23.10 -1.18 15.49
CA LEU A 132 21.73 -1.00 15.01
C LEU A 132 21.12 0.31 15.52
N SER A 133 20.77 1.21 14.60
CA SER A 133 20.00 2.43 14.88
C SER A 133 18.50 2.17 14.71
N TRP A 134 17.66 2.95 15.39
CA TRP A 134 16.21 2.97 15.15
C TRP A 134 15.86 3.33 13.69
N SER A 135 16.76 3.99 12.95
CA SER A 135 16.58 4.24 11.52
C SER A 135 16.56 2.96 10.69
N CYS A 136 17.21 1.88 11.15
CA CYS A 136 17.16 0.57 10.50
C CYS A 136 15.75 -0.04 10.55
N VAL A 137 15.08 0.06 11.70
CA VAL A 137 13.69 -0.40 11.86
C VAL A 137 12.77 0.45 10.99
N TRP A 138 12.98 1.77 10.98
CA TRP A 138 12.22 2.69 10.14
C TRP A 138 12.32 2.34 8.64
N ILE A 139 13.54 2.14 8.12
CA ILE A 139 13.80 1.76 6.71
C ILE A 139 13.08 0.46 6.32
N VAL A 140 13.05 -0.54 7.21
CA VAL A 140 12.40 -1.84 6.91
C VAL A 140 10.87 -1.74 7.00
N VAL A 141 10.35 -1.01 7.99
CA VAL A 141 8.89 -0.92 8.24
C VAL A 141 8.21 0.05 7.29
N PHE A 142 8.87 1.13 6.88
CA PHE A 142 8.24 2.19 6.10
C PHE A 142 7.61 1.71 4.78
N PRO A 143 8.27 0.88 3.95
CA PRO A 143 7.68 0.37 2.72
C PRO A 143 6.50 -0.58 2.94
N LEU A 144 6.33 -1.13 4.15
CA LEU A 144 5.16 -1.94 4.52
C LEU A 144 3.95 -1.04 4.82
N LEU A 145 4.19 0.14 5.41
CA LEU A 145 3.16 1.14 5.70
C LEU A 145 2.74 1.88 4.43
N VAL A 146 3.72 2.32 3.63
CA VAL A 146 3.53 3.11 2.41
C VAL A 146 4.11 2.34 1.21
N PRO A 147 3.37 1.34 0.69
CA PRO A 147 3.88 0.46 -0.36
C PRO A 147 4.12 1.21 -1.66
N SER A 148 5.35 1.08 -2.15
CA SER A 148 5.87 1.71 -3.37
C SER A 148 6.43 0.67 -4.33
N THR A 149 6.81 1.07 -5.55
CA THR A 149 7.50 0.16 -6.46
C THR A 149 8.89 -0.18 -5.93
N PRO A 150 9.39 -1.43 -6.10
CA PRO A 150 10.68 -1.84 -5.55
C PRO A 150 11.87 -0.93 -5.93
N GLY A 151 11.86 -0.39 -7.16
CA GLY A 151 12.90 0.55 -7.60
C GLY A 151 12.87 1.88 -6.85
N LYS A 152 11.68 2.43 -6.58
CA LYS A 152 11.54 3.66 -5.79
C LYS A 152 11.89 3.43 -4.32
N THR A 153 11.45 2.30 -3.76
CA THR A 153 11.82 1.88 -2.40
C THR A 153 13.32 1.74 -2.25
N LEU A 154 14.01 1.13 -3.23
CA LEU A 154 15.47 1.01 -3.17
C LEU A 154 16.16 2.38 -3.08
N ILE A 155 15.74 3.34 -3.92
CA ILE A 155 16.34 4.68 -3.93
C ILE A 155 16.11 5.39 -2.59
N ALA A 156 14.88 5.37 -2.08
CA ALA A 156 14.55 6.02 -0.81
C ALA A 156 15.26 5.36 0.38
N ALA A 157 15.27 4.03 0.43
CA ALA A 157 15.93 3.28 1.51
C ALA A 157 17.45 3.46 1.49
N LEU A 158 18.09 3.53 0.31
CA LEU A 158 19.52 3.85 0.20
C LEU A 158 19.81 5.29 0.61
N ALA A 159 18.96 6.24 0.24
CA ALA A 159 19.09 7.62 0.67
C ALA A 159 18.95 7.74 2.19
N ALA A 160 17.96 7.07 2.78
CA ALA A 160 17.76 7.00 4.23
C ALA A 160 18.94 6.32 4.95
N ALA A 161 19.46 5.20 4.43
CA ALA A 161 20.65 4.53 4.97
C ALA A 161 21.91 5.41 4.91
N SER A 162 21.99 6.32 3.93
CA SER A 162 23.12 7.24 3.74
C SER A 162 23.05 8.47 4.65
N VAL A 163 21.94 8.71 5.35
CA VAL A 163 21.77 9.85 6.26
C VAL A 163 22.81 9.81 7.38
N ARG A 164 22.97 8.67 8.05
CA ARG A 164 23.88 8.55 9.19
C ARG A 164 25.36 8.78 8.84
N PRO A 165 25.94 8.14 7.81
CA PRO A 165 27.32 8.43 7.42
C PRO A 165 27.49 9.89 6.93
N LEU A 166 26.47 10.48 6.31
CA LEU A 166 26.49 11.89 5.92
C LEU A 166 26.52 12.83 7.13
N LEU A 167 25.67 12.59 8.13
CA LEU A 167 25.68 13.35 9.37
C LEU A 167 27.01 13.20 10.11
N TYR A 168 27.56 11.99 10.16
CA TYR A 168 28.87 11.73 10.74
C TYR A 168 29.99 12.50 10.02
N PHE A 169 29.97 12.53 8.69
CA PHE A 169 30.92 13.31 7.91
C PHE A 169 30.84 14.81 8.23
N ILE A 170 29.62 15.37 8.34
CA ILE A 170 29.41 16.78 8.74
C ILE A 170 29.93 17.02 10.15
N ALA A 171 29.65 16.10 11.07
CA ALA A 171 30.10 16.13 12.46
C ALA A 171 31.62 16.22 12.58
N VAL A 172 32.37 15.35 11.88
CA VAL A 172 33.84 15.37 11.90
C VAL A 172 34.39 16.70 11.37
N ASN A 173 33.76 17.28 10.33
CA ASN A 173 34.13 18.60 9.83
C ASN A 173 33.73 19.76 10.77
N SER A 174 32.92 19.48 11.79
CA SER A 174 32.41 20.45 12.78
C SER A 174 33.06 20.28 14.16
N HIS A 175 34.26 19.70 14.23
CA HIS A 175 35.09 19.46 15.42
C HIS A 175 34.78 18.22 16.27
N LEU A 176 34.03 17.22 15.76
CA LEU A 176 34.00 15.89 16.39
C LEU A 176 35.27 15.09 16.08
N GLU A 177 35.82 14.42 17.08
CA GLU A 177 36.97 13.54 16.89
C GLU A 177 36.60 12.36 15.98
N PRO A 178 37.42 12.04 14.97
CA PRO A 178 37.12 10.95 14.05
C PRO A 178 37.22 9.61 14.77
N LEU A 179 36.13 8.84 14.72
CA LEU A 179 36.07 7.45 15.15
C LEU A 179 36.94 6.55 14.25
N PRO A 180 37.41 5.40 14.78
CA PRO A 180 38.08 4.39 13.99
C PRO A 180 37.23 3.93 12.81
N VAL A 181 37.88 3.70 11.66
CA VAL A 181 37.19 3.29 10.42
C VAL A 181 36.32 2.05 10.63
N GLY A 182 36.78 1.08 11.44
CA GLY A 182 36.00 -0.12 11.76
C GLY A 182 34.66 0.20 12.46
N THR A 183 34.64 1.16 13.38
CA THR A 183 33.42 1.60 14.08
C THR A 183 32.49 2.32 13.12
N VAL A 184 33.02 3.19 12.25
CA VAL A 184 32.22 3.88 11.22
C VAL A 184 31.56 2.88 10.27
N LEU A 185 32.28 1.85 9.84
CA LEU A 185 31.73 0.78 9.01
C LEU A 185 30.68 -0.04 9.76
N ALA A 186 30.94 -0.44 11.02
CA ALA A 186 30.00 -1.18 11.85
C ALA A 186 28.70 -0.41 12.08
N LEU A 187 28.77 0.92 12.11
CA LEU A 187 27.60 1.78 12.20
C LEU A 187 26.87 1.92 10.86
N THR A 188 27.59 1.92 9.75
CA THR A 188 27.03 2.25 8.44
C THR A 188 26.40 1.04 7.73
N ILE A 189 27.07 -0.12 7.79
CA ILE A 189 26.68 -1.34 7.07
C ILE A 189 25.25 -1.82 7.39
N PRO A 190 24.78 -1.86 8.65
CA PRO A 190 23.44 -2.33 8.97
C PRO A 190 22.32 -1.58 8.24
N GLY A 191 22.47 -0.26 8.04
CA GLY A 191 21.48 0.55 7.31
C GLY A 191 21.32 0.11 5.85
N TYR A 192 22.42 -0.23 5.19
CA TYR A 192 22.38 -0.73 3.80
C TYR A 192 21.84 -2.15 3.70
N ILE A 193 22.11 -3.01 4.69
CA ILE A 193 21.48 -4.34 4.79
C ILE A 193 19.96 -4.18 4.93
N CYS A 194 19.52 -3.28 5.80
CA CYS A 194 18.10 -2.94 5.99
C CYS A 194 17.46 -2.41 4.70
N ALA A 195 18.17 -1.59 3.90
CA ALA A 195 17.68 -1.16 2.60
C ALA A 195 17.45 -2.35 1.64
N GLY A 196 18.32 -3.36 1.66
CA GLY A 196 18.12 -4.61 0.92
C GLY A 196 16.86 -5.37 1.37
N ILE A 197 16.67 -5.52 2.69
CA ILE A 197 15.49 -6.18 3.28
C ILE A 197 14.21 -5.41 2.94
N ALA A 198 14.25 -4.08 3.03
CA ALA A 198 13.13 -3.19 2.69
C ALA A 198 12.64 -3.41 1.25
N VAL A 199 13.55 -3.62 0.30
CA VAL A 199 13.22 -3.93 -1.09
C VAL A 199 12.57 -5.31 -1.24
N VAL A 200 13.04 -6.31 -0.48
CA VAL A 200 12.40 -7.64 -0.46
C VAL A 200 10.98 -7.53 0.09
N GLY A 201 10.79 -6.83 1.21
CA GLY A 201 9.47 -6.55 1.79
C GLY A 201 8.55 -5.84 0.79
N ALA A 202 9.05 -4.81 0.12
CA ALA A 202 8.31 -4.11 -0.92
C ALA A 202 7.95 -5.01 -2.11
N ARG A 203 8.85 -5.91 -2.55
CA ARG A 203 8.55 -6.88 -3.62
C ARG A 203 7.44 -7.85 -3.23
N VAL A 204 7.44 -8.34 -1.99
CA VAL A 204 6.40 -9.23 -1.48
C VAL A 204 5.07 -8.49 -1.43
N VAL A 205 5.00 -7.34 -0.76
CA VAL A 205 3.76 -6.56 -0.62
C VAL A 205 3.23 -6.08 -1.99
N TYR A 206 4.11 -5.59 -2.86
CA TYR A 206 3.74 -5.12 -4.19
C TYR A 206 3.38 -6.28 -5.15
N GLY A 207 4.01 -7.44 -4.96
CA GLY A 207 3.73 -8.70 -5.66
C GLY A 207 2.33 -9.20 -5.34
N LEU A 208 2.04 -9.44 -4.05
CA LEU A 208 0.71 -9.86 -3.59
C LEU A 208 -0.38 -8.88 -4.04
N GLY A 209 -0.13 -7.58 -3.95
CA GLY A 209 -1.09 -6.57 -4.40
C GLY A 209 -1.34 -6.61 -5.92
N ARG A 210 -0.35 -6.98 -6.73
CA ARG A 210 -0.55 -7.19 -8.18
C ARG A 210 -1.32 -8.46 -8.46
N ASP A 211 -1.04 -9.54 -7.73
CA ASP A 211 -1.66 -10.84 -7.96
C ASP A 211 -3.13 -10.82 -7.56
N ILE A 212 -3.49 -10.13 -6.47
CA ILE A 212 -4.90 -9.89 -6.09
C ILE A 212 -5.61 -9.05 -7.16
N ARG A 213 -4.97 -7.97 -7.66
CA ARG A 213 -5.56 -7.13 -8.71
C ARG A 213 -5.70 -7.86 -10.04
N ARG A 214 -4.84 -8.84 -10.32
CA ARG A 214 -4.96 -9.74 -11.48
C ARG A 214 -6.05 -10.77 -11.26
N ALA A 215 -6.14 -11.34 -10.05
CA ALA A 215 -7.20 -12.28 -9.68
C ALA A 215 -8.60 -11.64 -9.75
N GLN A 216 -8.73 -10.33 -9.49
CA GLN A 216 -9.97 -9.58 -9.66
C GLN A 216 -10.28 -9.15 -11.10
N ARG A 217 -9.42 -9.50 -12.07
CA ARG A 217 -9.63 -9.22 -13.49
C ARG A 217 -9.99 -10.50 -14.24
N MET A 218 -11.06 -10.41 -15.01
CA MET A 218 -11.51 -11.46 -15.91
C MET A 218 -11.55 -10.85 -17.31
N GLY A 219 -10.44 -10.96 -18.04
CA GLY A 219 -10.23 -10.26 -19.31
C GLY A 219 -10.35 -8.74 -19.16
N SER A 220 -11.26 -8.12 -19.91
CA SER A 220 -11.53 -6.68 -19.89
C SER A 220 -12.43 -6.20 -18.75
N TYR A 221 -12.81 -7.10 -17.83
CA TYR A 221 -13.76 -6.82 -16.77
C TYR A 221 -13.11 -6.80 -15.38
N ARG A 222 -13.62 -5.93 -14.50
CA ARG A 222 -13.24 -5.86 -13.08
C ARG A 222 -14.38 -6.41 -12.23
N LEU A 223 -14.10 -7.37 -11.36
CA LEU A 223 -15.05 -7.88 -10.37
C LEU A 223 -15.30 -6.80 -9.29
N ILE A 224 -16.58 -6.58 -8.96
CA ILE A 224 -17.03 -5.56 -8.00
C ILE A 224 -17.56 -6.22 -6.74
N GLU A 225 -18.54 -7.12 -6.87
CA GLU A 225 -19.30 -7.67 -5.76
C GLU A 225 -19.75 -9.10 -6.08
N LEU A 226 -19.77 -9.98 -5.08
CA LEU A 226 -20.28 -11.34 -5.23
C LEU A 226 -21.81 -11.31 -5.17
N LEU A 227 -22.47 -11.77 -6.24
CA LEU A 227 -23.93 -11.84 -6.34
C LEU A 227 -24.49 -13.18 -5.83
N GLY A 228 -23.73 -14.26 -5.99
CA GLY A 228 -24.19 -15.57 -5.54
C GLY A 228 -23.16 -16.68 -5.73
N VAL A 229 -23.36 -17.77 -4.99
CA VAL A 229 -22.51 -18.96 -5.02
C VAL A 229 -23.40 -20.17 -5.31
N GLY A 230 -23.04 -20.95 -6.32
CA GLY A 230 -23.73 -22.19 -6.68
C GLY A 230 -22.77 -23.37 -6.81
N GLY A 231 -23.33 -24.55 -7.10
CA GLY A 231 -22.53 -25.79 -7.22
C GLY A 231 -21.45 -25.74 -8.31
N MET A 232 -21.69 -25.01 -9.41
CA MET A 232 -20.74 -24.91 -10.52
C MET A 232 -19.77 -23.72 -10.41
N GLY A 233 -19.93 -22.84 -9.43
CA GLY A 233 -19.16 -21.60 -9.43
C GLY A 233 -19.74 -20.43 -8.64
N GLU A 234 -19.18 -19.26 -8.90
CA GLU A 234 -19.53 -18.01 -8.24
C GLU A 234 -19.93 -16.97 -9.28
N VAL A 235 -20.98 -16.20 -9.03
CA VAL A 235 -21.45 -15.13 -9.90
C VAL A 235 -21.12 -13.81 -9.24
N TRP A 236 -20.44 -12.94 -9.98
CA TRP A 236 -19.99 -11.64 -9.53
C TRP A 236 -20.59 -10.54 -10.40
N ARG A 237 -20.97 -9.43 -9.80
CA ARG A 237 -21.15 -8.16 -10.49
C ARG A 237 -19.79 -7.67 -10.96
N ALA A 238 -19.71 -7.24 -12.20
CA ALA A 238 -18.51 -6.74 -12.81
C ALA A 238 -18.79 -5.51 -13.69
N GLU A 239 -17.73 -4.82 -14.07
CA GLU A 239 -17.81 -3.67 -14.98
C GLU A 239 -16.76 -3.78 -16.07
N HIS A 240 -17.18 -3.53 -17.32
CA HIS A 240 -16.28 -3.49 -18.46
C HIS A 240 -15.42 -2.22 -18.42
N ARG A 241 -14.09 -2.36 -18.39
CA ARG A 241 -13.17 -1.25 -18.10
C ARG A 241 -13.21 -0.08 -19.08
N MET A 242 -13.51 -0.33 -20.35
CA MET A 242 -13.52 0.72 -21.38
C MET A 242 -14.92 1.24 -21.70
N LEU A 243 -15.95 0.43 -21.41
CA LEU A 243 -17.34 0.76 -21.76
C LEU A 243 -18.17 1.17 -20.55
N ALA A 244 -17.60 1.04 -19.33
CA ALA A 244 -18.29 1.29 -18.06
C ALA A 244 -19.67 0.60 -17.96
N ARG A 245 -19.81 -0.54 -18.65
CA ARG A 245 -21.07 -1.29 -18.73
C ARG A 245 -21.09 -2.32 -17.61
N PRO A 246 -22.16 -2.37 -16.79
CA PRO A 246 -22.33 -3.43 -15.81
C PRO A 246 -22.56 -4.78 -16.50
N ALA A 247 -22.01 -5.84 -15.91
CA ALA A 247 -22.16 -7.21 -16.36
C ALA A 247 -22.16 -8.17 -15.16
N ALA A 248 -22.70 -9.36 -15.34
CA ALA A 248 -22.50 -10.47 -14.43
C ALA A 248 -21.41 -11.39 -14.99
N ILE A 249 -20.49 -11.84 -14.13
CA ILE A 249 -19.44 -12.80 -14.50
C ILE A 249 -19.58 -14.02 -13.64
N LYS A 250 -19.78 -15.18 -14.27
CA LYS A 250 -19.77 -16.46 -13.56
C LYS A 250 -18.40 -17.12 -13.72
N LEU A 251 -17.75 -17.34 -12.58
CA LEU A 251 -16.47 -18.00 -12.42
C LEU A 251 -16.72 -19.49 -12.16
N ILE A 252 -16.07 -20.35 -12.93
CA ILE A 252 -16.24 -21.80 -12.78
C ILE A 252 -15.23 -22.33 -11.77
N ARG A 253 -15.74 -23.03 -10.77
CA ARG A 253 -14.90 -23.66 -9.74
C ARG A 253 -14.04 -24.75 -10.36
N SER A 254 -12.80 -24.80 -9.92
CA SER A 254 -11.94 -25.96 -10.09
C SER A 254 -12.30 -26.99 -9.01
N ASP A 255 -12.48 -28.26 -9.38
CA ASP A 255 -12.64 -29.33 -8.40
C ASP A 255 -11.31 -29.57 -7.67
N GLY A 256 -11.11 -28.74 -6.65
CA GLY A 256 -10.03 -28.77 -5.69
C GLY A 256 -10.40 -27.74 -4.65
N GLY A 257 -10.87 -28.20 -3.48
CA GLY A 257 -11.36 -27.35 -2.40
C GLY A 257 -10.37 -26.26 -1.97
N ALA A 258 -10.85 -25.39 -1.07
CA ALA A 258 -10.13 -24.25 -0.51
C ALA A 258 -8.63 -24.54 -0.29
N GLY A 259 -7.78 -24.03 -1.20
CA GLY A 259 -6.31 -24.13 -1.10
C GLY A 259 -5.57 -24.80 -2.25
N GLY A 260 -6.24 -25.40 -3.23
CA GLY A 260 -5.56 -26.07 -4.35
C GLY A 260 -5.46 -25.22 -5.62
N SER A 261 -4.25 -24.90 -6.06
CA SER A 261 -3.96 -24.43 -7.43
C SER A 261 -4.16 -25.55 -8.48
N GLY A 262 -5.35 -26.15 -8.49
CA GLY A 262 -5.74 -27.22 -9.41
C GLY A 262 -6.54 -26.67 -10.59
N ARG A 263 -6.39 -27.28 -11.77
CA ARG A 263 -7.22 -27.02 -12.97
C ARG A 263 -8.55 -27.76 -12.81
N ALA A 264 -9.68 -27.14 -13.20
CA ALA A 264 -10.97 -27.82 -13.22
C ALA A 264 -10.89 -29.09 -14.10
N PRO A 265 -11.57 -30.21 -13.75
CA PRO A 265 -11.54 -31.40 -14.58
C PRO A 265 -12.05 -31.08 -15.98
N ASP A 266 -11.37 -31.60 -17.00
CA ASP A 266 -11.66 -31.29 -18.41
C ASP A 266 -13.12 -31.60 -18.82
N SER A 267 -13.83 -32.46 -18.07
CA SER A 267 -15.26 -32.73 -18.24
C SER A 267 -16.17 -31.54 -17.90
N HIS A 268 -15.88 -30.80 -16.82
CA HIS A 268 -16.65 -29.63 -16.40
C HIS A 268 -16.45 -28.48 -17.39
N ILE A 269 -15.22 -28.27 -17.84
CA ILE A 269 -14.86 -27.25 -18.82
C ILE A 269 -15.57 -27.50 -20.15
N ARG A 270 -15.57 -28.74 -20.67
CA ARG A 270 -16.23 -29.08 -21.95
C ARG A 270 -17.75 -28.94 -21.88
N ARG A 271 -18.38 -29.34 -20.76
CA ARG A 271 -19.82 -29.16 -20.56
C ARG A 271 -20.17 -27.67 -20.54
N PHE A 272 -19.38 -26.90 -19.82
CA PHE A 272 -19.54 -25.47 -19.67
C PHE A 272 -19.36 -24.71 -20.99
N GLU A 273 -18.33 -25.06 -21.79
CA GLU A 273 -18.10 -24.44 -23.10
C GLU A 273 -19.29 -24.67 -24.04
N ARG A 274 -19.88 -25.86 -24.03
CA ARG A 274 -21.11 -26.15 -24.80
C ARG A 274 -22.30 -25.33 -24.33
N GLU A 275 -22.48 -25.17 -23.01
CA GLU A 275 -23.58 -24.39 -22.43
C GLU A 275 -23.47 -22.90 -22.78
N VAL A 276 -22.26 -22.35 -22.68
CA VAL A 276 -21.98 -20.96 -23.07
C VAL A 276 -22.19 -20.77 -24.57
N GLN A 277 -21.67 -21.66 -25.42
CA GLN A 277 -21.87 -21.59 -26.87
C GLN A 277 -23.35 -21.70 -27.27
N ALA A 278 -24.10 -22.61 -26.64
CA ALA A 278 -25.54 -22.73 -26.87
C ALA A 278 -26.28 -21.46 -26.46
N THR A 279 -25.95 -20.88 -25.30
CA THR A 279 -26.58 -19.66 -24.80
C THR A 279 -26.23 -18.44 -25.68
N ALA A 280 -25.00 -18.35 -26.19
CA ALA A 280 -24.55 -17.28 -27.06
C ALA A 280 -25.27 -17.25 -28.43
N LEU A 281 -25.81 -18.40 -28.88
CA LEU A 281 -26.61 -18.50 -30.10
C LEU A 281 -28.06 -18.07 -29.89
N LEU A 282 -28.55 -18.02 -28.65
CA LEU A 282 -29.92 -17.60 -28.35
C LEU A 282 -30.05 -16.08 -28.47
N ARG A 283 -31.05 -15.65 -29.26
CA ARG A 283 -31.44 -14.24 -29.39
C ARG A 283 -32.92 -14.10 -29.08
N SER A 284 -33.23 -13.90 -27.80
CA SER A 284 -34.59 -13.65 -27.33
C SER A 284 -34.58 -12.65 -26.17
N PRO A 285 -35.61 -11.78 -26.04
CA PRO A 285 -35.78 -10.92 -24.86
C PRO A 285 -35.90 -11.67 -23.53
N HIS A 286 -36.17 -12.98 -23.58
CA HIS A 286 -36.35 -13.84 -22.40
C HIS A 286 -35.14 -14.74 -22.12
N THR A 287 -34.01 -14.50 -22.80
CA THR A 287 -32.77 -15.25 -22.60
C THR A 287 -31.64 -14.29 -22.23
N VAL A 288 -30.85 -14.66 -21.25
CA VAL A 288 -29.68 -13.88 -20.83
C VAL A 288 -28.68 -13.77 -21.98
N GLN A 289 -28.27 -12.56 -22.31
CA GLN A 289 -27.27 -12.35 -23.34
C GLN A 289 -25.85 -12.60 -22.80
N VAL A 290 -25.12 -13.51 -23.44
CA VAL A 290 -23.69 -13.72 -23.20
C VAL A 290 -22.90 -12.71 -24.04
N TYR A 291 -21.98 -12.00 -23.38
CA TYR A 291 -21.11 -11.01 -24.02
C TYR A 291 -19.75 -11.57 -24.42
N ASP A 292 -19.17 -12.41 -23.56
CA ASP A 292 -17.79 -12.89 -23.72
C ASP A 292 -17.57 -14.15 -22.88
N TYR A 293 -16.53 -14.92 -23.20
CA TYR A 293 -16.07 -16.03 -22.36
C TYR A 293 -14.57 -16.25 -22.55
N GLY A 294 -13.90 -16.78 -21.52
CA GLY A 294 -12.48 -17.00 -21.61
C GLY A 294 -11.87 -17.67 -20.40
N LEU A 295 -10.54 -17.69 -20.43
CA LEU A 295 -9.69 -18.21 -19.38
C LEU A 295 -8.89 -17.07 -18.77
N SER A 296 -9.01 -16.87 -17.46
CA SER A 296 -8.21 -15.87 -16.75
C SER A 296 -6.74 -16.24 -16.73
N GLU A 297 -5.86 -15.26 -16.45
CA GLU A 297 -4.42 -15.49 -16.22
C GLU A 297 -4.18 -16.57 -15.14
N ASN A 298 -5.08 -16.66 -14.16
CA ASN A 298 -5.04 -17.66 -13.08
C ASN A 298 -5.67 -19.01 -13.47
N ARG A 299 -5.92 -19.26 -14.77
CA ARG A 299 -6.56 -20.46 -15.31
C ARG A 299 -7.98 -20.73 -14.79
N THR A 300 -8.66 -19.69 -14.33
CA THR A 300 -10.10 -19.74 -13.98
C THR A 300 -10.92 -19.50 -15.24
N PHE A 301 -11.77 -20.47 -15.62
CA PHE A 301 -12.75 -20.26 -16.69
C PHE A 301 -13.86 -19.32 -16.21
N TYR A 302 -14.25 -18.41 -17.08
CA TYR A 302 -15.33 -17.48 -16.82
C TYR A 302 -16.13 -17.18 -18.09
N TYR A 303 -17.35 -16.71 -17.90
CA TYR A 303 -18.12 -16.06 -18.96
C TYR A 303 -18.82 -14.83 -18.41
N VAL A 304 -19.09 -13.91 -19.32
CA VAL A 304 -19.67 -12.60 -19.05
C VAL A 304 -21.04 -12.57 -19.68
N MET A 305 -22.01 -12.14 -18.90
CA MET A 305 -23.41 -12.05 -19.30
C MET A 305 -24.05 -10.75 -18.83
N GLU A 306 -25.24 -10.49 -19.34
CA GLU A 306 -26.11 -9.43 -18.88
C GLU A 306 -26.30 -9.48 -17.36
N LEU A 307 -26.15 -8.31 -16.72
CA LEU A 307 -26.55 -8.16 -15.32
C LEU A 307 -28.07 -7.94 -15.30
N LEU A 308 -28.79 -8.85 -14.66
CA LEU A 308 -30.23 -8.73 -14.44
C LEU A 308 -30.50 -8.06 -13.10
N ASP A 309 -31.29 -7.00 -13.11
CA ASP A 309 -31.82 -6.36 -11.90
C ASP A 309 -33.17 -7.01 -11.56
N GLY A 310 -33.18 -7.93 -10.59
CA GLY A 310 -34.39 -8.65 -10.18
C GLY A 310 -34.14 -9.64 -9.03
N ILE A 311 -35.21 -10.24 -8.52
CA ILE A 311 -35.17 -11.32 -7.51
C ILE A 311 -35.21 -12.68 -8.22
N SER A 312 -34.67 -13.72 -7.56
CA SER A 312 -34.77 -15.07 -8.11
C SER A 312 -36.22 -15.55 -8.08
N LEU A 313 -36.59 -16.45 -9.01
CA LEU A 313 -37.94 -17.03 -9.03
C LEU A 313 -38.26 -17.82 -7.75
N GLU A 314 -37.23 -18.32 -7.06
CA GLU A 314 -37.36 -19.03 -5.77
C GLU A 314 -37.74 -18.09 -4.61
N GLU A 315 -37.44 -16.79 -4.74
CA GLU A 315 -37.75 -15.75 -3.75
C GLU A 315 -39.10 -15.06 -3.99
N LEU A 316 -39.83 -15.48 -5.02
CA LEU A 316 -41.10 -14.91 -5.49
C LEU A 316 -42.31 -15.66 -4.92
#